data_AF-A0A7X7FLG2-F1
#
_entry.id   AF-A0A7X7FLG2-F1
#
_cell.length_a   1.000
_cell.length_b   1.000
_cell.length_c   1.000
_cell.angle_alpha   90.00
_cell.angle_beta   90.00
_cell.angle_gamma   90.00
#
_symmetry.space_group_name_H-M   'P 1'
#
loop_
_entity.id
_entity.type
_entity.pdbx_description
1 polymer ?
#
loop_
_entity_poly.entity_id
_entity_poly.type
_entity_poly.pdbx_seq_one_letter_code
_entity_poly.pdbx_strand_id
1 'polypeptide(L)'
;EMNSLPERTRFLRGLRSWVGFRQAEVEYDREPRHTGQTKYTFRRLLRLAMDGILSFSDAPLKAVTITGGLIFVAALVVLALNVSGVWSVAGESGIRTLGAVMGLLGGIQLIGLGVVGEYMSRIYREVRARPMYVAKERIGFQRMPRPVPDVLDFLTTEVRERRERITAARLSPARSVEMPVRDSSA
;
A
#
# COMPACT_ATOMS: atom_id res chain seq x y z
N GLU A 1 -5.33 -18.44 -10.24
CA GLU A 1 -4.09 -17.77 -10.70
C GLU A 1 -4.03 -16.28 -10.31
N MET A 2 -4.41 -15.31 -11.16
CA MET A 2 -4.17 -13.88 -10.84
C MET A 2 -5.10 -13.31 -9.74
N ASN A 3 -6.33 -13.81 -9.65
CA ASN A 3 -7.30 -13.39 -8.63
C ASN A 3 -6.95 -13.88 -7.20
N SER A 4 -6.06 -14.86 -7.07
CA SER A 4 -5.60 -15.42 -5.80
C SER A 4 -4.30 -14.77 -5.31
N LEU A 5 -3.70 -13.83 -6.06
CA LEU A 5 -2.52 -13.11 -5.58
C LEU A 5 -2.88 -12.35 -4.28
N PRO A 6 -2.11 -12.57 -3.20
CA PRO A 6 -2.37 -11.93 -1.91
C PRO A 6 -2.18 -10.41 -1.98
N GLU A 7 -1.38 -9.96 -2.95
CA GLU A 7 -0.92 -8.59 -3.10
C GLU A 7 -2.07 -7.59 -3.16
N ARG A 8 -2.05 -6.66 -2.19
CA ARG A 8 -3.08 -5.62 -2.05
C ARG A 8 -2.72 -4.35 -2.81
N THR A 9 -1.43 -4.01 -2.86
CA THR A 9 -0.95 -2.85 -3.64
C THR A 9 -0.70 -3.28 -5.08
N ARG A 10 -1.76 -3.38 -5.88
CA ARG A 10 -1.68 -3.96 -7.24
C ARG A 10 -1.20 -2.96 -8.29
N PHE A 11 0.06 -3.06 -8.68
CA PHE A 11 0.56 -2.42 -9.90
C PHE A 11 0.29 -3.33 -11.11
N LEU A 12 -0.93 -3.24 -11.65
CA LEU A 12 -1.44 -4.13 -12.71
C LEU A 12 -0.55 -4.18 -13.95
N ARG A 13 0.13 -3.07 -14.31
CA ARG A 13 1.04 -3.02 -15.46
C ARG A 13 2.22 -3.96 -15.29
N GLY A 14 2.82 -3.99 -14.10
CA GLY A 14 3.93 -4.90 -13.76
C GLY A 14 3.47 -6.32 -13.50
N LEU A 15 2.30 -6.51 -12.86
CA LEU A 15 1.74 -7.84 -12.65
C LEU A 15 1.46 -8.56 -13.97
N ARG A 16 0.87 -7.86 -14.96
CA ARG A 16 0.65 -8.42 -16.31
C ARG A 16 1.96 -8.92 -16.92
N SER A 17 3.04 -8.16 -16.83
CA SER A 17 4.34 -8.57 -17.40
C SER A 17 4.97 -9.71 -16.62
N TRP A 18 4.81 -9.74 -15.29
CA TRP A 18 5.38 -10.78 -14.43
C TRP A 18 4.74 -12.16 -14.64
N VAL A 19 3.43 -12.21 -14.93
CA VAL A 19 2.69 -13.46 -15.11
C VAL A 19 3.17 -14.27 -16.34
N GLY A 20 3.81 -13.64 -17.33
CA GLY A 20 4.56 -14.35 -18.38
C GLY A 20 3.73 -15.10 -19.44
N PHE A 21 2.41 -14.91 -19.50
CA PHE A 21 1.59 -15.48 -20.57
C PHE A 21 1.90 -14.89 -21.95
N ARG A 22 1.40 -15.55 -23.01
CA ARG A 22 1.45 -15.01 -24.38
C ARG A 22 0.67 -13.69 -24.43
N GLN A 23 1.35 -12.64 -24.86
CA GLN A 23 0.77 -11.31 -25.05
C GLN A 23 0.73 -11.01 -26.54
N ALA A 24 -0.41 -10.52 -27.02
CA ALA A 24 -0.56 -9.94 -28.34
C ALA A 24 -0.93 -8.46 -28.16
N GLU A 25 -0.47 -7.63 -29.08
CA GLU A 25 -0.83 -6.21 -29.17
C GLU A 25 -1.80 -6.02 -30.33
N VAL A 26 -2.84 -5.21 -30.11
CA VAL A 26 -3.79 -4.83 -31.15
C VAL A 26 -3.68 -3.32 -31.29
N GLU A 27 -3.13 -2.88 -32.41
CA GLU A 27 -3.01 -1.47 -32.73
C GLU A 27 -4.40 -0.90 -33.06
N TYR A 28 -4.70 0.26 -32.50
CA TYR A 28 -5.95 0.96 -32.70
C TYR A 28 -5.67 2.45 -32.74
N ASP A 29 -6.05 3.10 -33.84
CA ASP A 29 -5.96 4.55 -33.94
C ASP A 29 -7.14 5.20 -33.20
N ARG A 30 -6.83 6.12 -32.30
CA ARG A 30 -7.81 6.75 -31.43
C ARG A 30 -7.92 8.23 -31.75
N GLU A 31 -9.14 8.66 -32.07
CA GLU A 31 -9.45 10.07 -32.26
C GLU A 31 -9.04 10.93 -31.04
N PRO A 32 -8.56 12.18 -31.28
CA PRO A 32 -8.23 13.12 -30.22
C PRO A 32 -9.42 13.32 -29.28
N ARG A 33 -9.17 13.40 -27.97
CA ARG A 33 -10.26 13.66 -27.01
C ARG A 33 -10.84 15.06 -27.26
N HIS A 34 -12.14 15.12 -27.55
CA HIS A 34 -12.87 16.38 -27.71
C HIS A 34 -13.04 17.16 -26.40
N THR A 35 -12.88 16.52 -25.23
CA THR A 35 -13.07 17.17 -23.93
C THR A 35 -12.29 16.47 -22.83
N GLY A 36 -11.88 17.24 -21.81
CA GLY A 36 -11.25 16.76 -20.58
C GLY A 36 -9.74 16.94 -20.55
N GLN A 37 -9.21 17.14 -19.35
CA GLN A 37 -7.76 17.27 -19.16
C GLN A 37 -7.08 15.90 -19.12
N THR A 38 -5.79 15.88 -19.49
CA THR A 38 -4.99 14.66 -19.36
C THR A 38 -4.96 14.18 -17.92
N LYS A 39 -5.34 12.91 -17.70
CA LYS A 39 -5.20 12.26 -16.40
C LYS A 39 -3.74 11.92 -16.08
N TYR A 40 -2.84 11.97 -17.08
CA TYR A 40 -1.41 11.68 -16.95
C TYR A 40 -0.60 12.97 -16.89
N THR A 41 -0.51 13.55 -15.70
CA THR A 41 0.46 14.61 -15.42
C THR A 41 1.82 14.00 -15.11
N PHE A 42 2.90 14.75 -15.31
CA PHE A 42 4.28 14.30 -15.01
C PHE A 42 4.41 13.74 -13.59
N ARG A 43 3.82 14.42 -12.59
CA ARG A 43 3.82 13.95 -11.19
C ARG A 43 3.14 12.59 -11.00
N ARG A 44 2.05 12.32 -11.74
CA ARG A 44 1.34 11.02 -11.68
C ARG A 44 2.15 9.93 -12.38
N LEU A 45 2.83 10.26 -13.47
CA LEU A 45 3.74 9.34 -14.16
C LEU A 45 4.94 8.98 -13.29
N LEU A 46 5.56 9.95 -12.62
CA LEU A 46 6.66 9.71 -11.69
C LEU A 46 6.22 8.82 -10.52
N ARG A 47 5.06 9.10 -9.92
CA ARG A 47 4.48 8.24 -8.88
C ARG A 47 4.25 6.82 -9.38
N LEU A 48 3.69 6.67 -10.58
CA LEU A 48 3.46 5.37 -11.20
C LEU A 48 4.76 4.59 -11.43
N ALA A 49 5.83 5.26 -11.85
CA ALA A 49 7.15 4.66 -12.02
C ALA A 49 7.76 4.25 -10.67
N MET A 50 7.68 5.11 -9.65
CA MET A 50 8.14 4.79 -8.30
C MET A 50 7.39 3.60 -7.70
N ASP A 51 6.07 3.54 -7.88
CA ASP A 51 5.25 2.40 -7.44
C ASP A 51 5.69 1.09 -8.11
N GLY A 52 6.03 1.13 -9.40
CA GLY A 52 6.56 -0.03 -10.12
C GLY A 52 7.93 -0.49 -9.59
N ILE A 53 8.89 0.44 -9.42
CA ILE A 53 10.24 0.10 -8.94
C ILE A 53 10.18 -0.47 -7.51
N LEU A 54 9.42 0.17 -6.61
CA LEU A 54 9.34 -0.24 -5.21
C LEU A 54 8.59 -1.56 -4.99
N SER A 55 7.62 -1.88 -5.86
CA SER A 55 6.87 -3.15 -5.76
C SER A 55 7.63 -4.35 -6.31
N PHE A 56 8.45 -4.17 -7.36
CA PHE A 56 9.11 -5.28 -8.07
C PHE A 56 10.63 -5.34 -7.88
N SER A 57 11.21 -4.41 -7.11
CA SER A 57 12.67 -4.35 -6.93
C SER A 57 13.06 -3.92 -5.51
N ASP A 58 14.21 -4.44 -5.07
CA ASP A 58 14.93 -4.03 -3.88
C ASP A 58 16.09 -3.06 -4.18
N ALA A 59 16.23 -2.63 -5.45
CA ALA A 59 17.31 -1.77 -5.90
C ALA A 59 17.44 -0.44 -5.11
N PRO A 60 16.35 0.30 -4.79
CA PRO A 60 16.45 1.51 -3.98
C PRO A 60 17.02 1.25 -2.59
N LEU A 61 16.63 0.13 -1.97
CA LEU A 61 17.13 -0.27 -0.65
C LEU A 61 18.63 -0.61 -0.71
N LYS A 62 19.04 -1.39 -1.72
CA LYS A 62 20.45 -1.69 -1.97
C LYS A 62 21.29 -0.44 -2.23
N ALA A 63 20.77 0.54 -2.97
CA ALA A 63 21.46 1.79 -3.24
C ALA A 63 21.76 2.58 -1.95
N VAL A 64 20.80 2.64 -1.03
CA VAL A 64 21.00 3.24 0.30
C VAL A 64 22.06 2.49 1.09
N THR A 65 22.02 1.15 1.11
CA THR A 65 23.00 0.33 1.83
C THR A 65 24.42 0.49 1.28
N ILE A 66 24.60 0.47 -0.05
CA ILE A 66 25.90 0.66 -0.70
C ILE A 66 26.43 2.05 -0.41
N THR A 67 25.59 3.08 -0.55
CA THR A 67 25.97 4.47 -0.27
C THR A 67 26.41 4.64 1.19
N GLY A 68 25.66 4.07 2.13
CA GLY A 68 26.02 4.07 3.55
C GLY A 68 27.35 3.37 3.83
N GLY A 69 27.60 2.23 3.17
CA GLY A 69 28.87 1.52 3.25
C GLY A 69 30.06 2.32 2.71
N LEU A 70 29.90 2.99 1.56
CA LEU A 70 30.94 3.86 0.99
C LEU A 70 31.27 5.04 1.91
N ILE A 71 30.23 5.67 2.48
CA ILE A 71 30.40 6.76 3.45
C ILE A 71 31.14 6.27 4.70
N PHE A 72 30.80 5.08 5.20
CA PHE A 72 31.48 4.48 6.36
C PHE A 72 32.96 4.23 6.09
N VAL A 73 33.31 3.63 4.94
CA VAL A 73 34.70 3.41 4.55
C VAL A 73 35.46 4.73 4.40
N ALA A 74 34.85 5.73 3.75
CA ALA A 74 35.45 7.06 3.63
C ALA A 74 35.70 7.70 5.00
N ALA A 75 34.76 7.58 5.95
CA ALA A 75 34.92 8.08 7.31
C ALA A 75 36.08 7.38 8.04
N LEU A 76 36.26 6.06 7.87
CA LEU A 76 37.39 5.32 8.45
C LEU A 76 38.74 5.78 7.88
N VAL A 77 38.81 6.03 6.56
CA VAL A 77 40.04 6.54 5.92
C VAL A 77 40.39 7.93 6.48
N VAL A 78 39.42 8.83 6.55
CA VAL A 78 39.63 10.17 7.10
C VAL A 78 40.07 10.10 8.57
N LEU A 79 39.48 9.20 9.36
CA LEU A 79 39.87 8.97 10.75
C LEU A 79 41.32 8.46 10.85
N ALA A 80 41.70 7.47 10.04
CA ALA A 80 43.06 6.93 10.02
C ALA A 80 44.10 8.01 9.65
N LEU A 81 43.80 8.84 8.64
CA LEU A 81 44.65 9.96 8.24
C LEU A 81 44.81 11.00 9.36
N ASN A 82 43.73 11.30 10.09
CA ASN A 82 43.79 12.21 11.25
C ASN A 82 44.65 11.64 12.38
N VAL A 83 44.46 10.37 12.75
CA VAL A 83 45.23 9.72 13.82
C VAL A 83 46.71 9.58 13.46
N SER A 84 47.02 9.34 12.18
CA SER A 84 48.41 9.25 11.70
C SER A 84 49.17 10.57 11.70
N GLY A 85 48.51 11.70 11.98
CA GLY A 85 49.11 13.04 11.96
C GLY A 85 49.39 13.58 10.55
N VAL A 86 49.13 12.81 9.50
CA VAL A 86 49.31 13.20 8.09
C VAL A 86 48.36 14.33 7.69
N TRP A 87 47.18 14.39 8.31
CA TRP A 87 46.19 15.41 8.05
C TRP A 87 45.55 15.88 9.36
N SER A 88 45.81 17.13 9.78
CA SER A 88 45.26 17.70 11.00
C SER A 88 44.26 18.80 10.68
N VAL A 89 42.99 18.57 11.02
CA VAL A 89 41.91 19.57 10.88
C VAL A 89 41.72 20.26 12.23
N ALA A 90 42.69 21.07 12.64
CA ALA A 90 42.61 21.83 13.89
C ALA A 90 42.21 23.29 13.65
N GLY A 91 41.45 23.87 14.59
CA GLY A 91 41.07 25.30 14.60
C GLY A 91 39.65 25.59 14.12
N GLU A 92 39.34 26.87 13.91
CA GLU A 92 37.98 27.36 13.62
C GLU A 92 37.39 26.81 12.29
N SER A 93 38.26 26.47 11.34
CA SER A 93 37.88 25.80 10.08
C SER A 93 37.36 24.37 10.30
N GLY A 94 37.88 23.66 11.33
CA GLY A 94 37.45 22.30 11.66
C GLY A 94 36.03 22.22 12.19
N ILE A 95 35.60 23.21 12.98
CA ILE A 95 34.24 23.24 13.54
C ILE A 95 33.21 23.48 12.43
N ARG A 96 33.49 24.41 11.50
CA ARG A 96 32.59 24.71 10.37
C ARG A 96 32.44 23.53 9.42
N THR A 97 33.55 22.87 9.09
CA THR A 97 33.55 21.68 8.22
C THR A 97 32.88 20.48 8.90
N LEU A 98 33.10 20.27 10.20
CA LEU A 98 32.42 19.23 10.97
C LEU A 98 30.90 19.41 10.97
N GLY A 99 30.40 20.63 11.19
CA GLY A 99 28.98 20.93 11.14
C GLY A 99 28.35 20.64 9.77
N ALA A 100 29.05 21.02 8.68
CA ALA A 100 28.60 20.72 7.32
C ALA A 100 28.54 19.21 7.04
N VAL A 101 29.57 18.45 7.46
CA VAL A 101 29.61 16.99 7.29
C VAL A 101 28.50 16.31 8.11
N MET A 102 28.31 16.70 9.37
CA MET A 102 27.23 16.15 10.21
C MET A 102 25.84 16.43 9.61
N GLY A 103 25.60 17.64 9.11
CA GLY A 103 24.34 17.99 8.45
C GLY A 103 24.10 17.16 7.19
N LEU A 104 25.13 16.97 6.36
CA LEU A 104 25.06 16.14 5.16
C LEU A 104 24.78 14.66 5.50
N LEU A 105 25.51 14.11 6.47
CA LEU A 105 25.29 12.75 6.95
C LEU A 105 23.89 12.56 7.52
N GLY A 106 23.41 13.51 8.32
CA GLY A 106 22.04 13.50 8.85
C GLY A 106 20.99 13.54 7.73
N GLY A 107 21.19 14.37 6.71
CA GLY A 107 20.31 14.42 5.54
C GLY A 107 20.24 13.10 4.79
N ILE A 108 21.39 12.48 4.50
CA ILE A 108 21.47 11.18 3.82
C ILE A 108 20.80 10.08 4.66
N GLN A 109 21.00 10.09 5.98
CA GLN A 109 20.35 9.16 6.90
C GLN A 109 18.83 9.32 6.89
N LEU A 110 18.30 10.55 6.90
CA LEU A 110 16.87 10.83 6.81
C LEU A 110 16.27 10.35 5.47
N ILE A 111 17.00 10.52 4.36
CA ILE A 111 16.60 9.96 3.06
C ILE A 111 16.55 8.43 3.13
N GLY A 112 17.59 7.81 3.70
CA GLY A 112 17.63 6.35 3.89
C GLY A 112 16.46 5.83 4.74
N LEU A 113 16.16 6.51 5.85
CA LEU A 113 15.01 6.22 6.70
C LEU A 113 13.68 6.40 5.94
N GLY A 114 13.59 7.40 5.06
CA GLY A 114 12.43 7.59 4.18
C GLY A 114 12.19 6.41 3.25
N VAL A 115 13.25 5.88 2.63
CA VAL A 115 13.18 4.68 1.78
C VAL A 115 12.72 3.48 2.61
N VAL A 116 13.33 3.23 3.76
CA VAL A 116 12.93 2.13 4.65
C VAL A 116 11.47 2.29 5.10
N GLY A 117 11.04 3.51 5.43
CA GLY A 117 9.66 3.83 5.80
C GLY A 117 8.65 3.51 4.69
N GLU A 118 8.98 3.76 3.43
CA GLU A 118 8.13 3.43 2.29
C GLU A 118 7.97 1.91 2.13
N TYR A 119 9.06 1.13 2.25
CA TYR A 119 9.00 -0.33 2.25
C TYR A 119 8.23 -0.88 3.45
N MET A 120 8.48 -0.34 4.65
CA MET A 120 7.76 -0.72 5.88
C MET A 120 6.26 -0.44 5.74
N SER A 121 5.88 0.69 5.14
CA SER A 121 4.49 1.04 4.87
C SER A 121 3.82 0.05 3.91
N ARG A 122 4.54 -0.44 2.89
CA ARG A 122 4.06 -1.48 1.97
C ARG A 122 3.84 -2.81 2.70
N ILE A 123 4.82 -3.24 3.49
CA ILE A 123 4.72 -4.46 4.30
C ILE A 123 3.53 -4.35 5.27
N TYR A 124 3.39 -3.21 5.96
CA TYR A 124 2.27 -2.98 6.86
C TYR A 124 0.92 -3.07 6.15
N ARG A 125 0.77 -2.47 4.95
CA ARG A 125 -0.47 -2.57 4.15
C ARG A 125 -0.81 -4.02 3.78
N GLU A 126 0.21 -4.82 3.50
CA GLU A 126 0.05 -6.23 3.14
C GLU A 126 -0.37 -7.07 4.35
N VAL A 127 0.34 -6.93 5.48
CA VAL A 127 0.07 -7.64 6.74
C VAL A 127 -1.28 -7.26 7.35
N ARG A 128 -1.70 -5.99 7.24
CA ARG A 128 -2.98 -5.52 7.79
C ARG A 128 -4.20 -6.18 7.15
N ALA A 129 -4.02 -6.86 6.02
CA ALA A 129 -5.02 -7.72 5.42
C ALA A 129 -6.41 -7.07 5.17
N ARG A 130 -6.49 -5.75 4.94
CA ARG A 130 -7.78 -5.04 4.76
C ARG A 130 -8.44 -5.33 3.42
N PRO A 131 -9.67 -5.88 3.38
CA PRO A 131 -10.33 -6.27 2.14
C PRO A 131 -10.38 -5.10 1.15
N MET A 132 -10.06 -5.37 -0.12
CA MET A 132 -9.93 -4.34 -1.18
C MET A 132 -11.24 -3.57 -1.40
N TYR A 133 -12.37 -4.21 -1.17
CA TYR A 133 -13.68 -3.62 -1.27
C TYR A 133 -14.64 -4.29 -0.29
N VAL A 134 -15.63 -3.52 0.15
CA VAL A 134 -16.77 -4.02 0.92
C VAL A 134 -18.01 -3.77 0.07
N ALA A 135 -18.65 -4.83 -0.42
CA ALA A 135 -19.87 -4.71 -1.18
C ALA A 135 -21.04 -4.41 -0.23
N LYS A 136 -21.75 -3.30 -0.48
CA LYS A 136 -22.94 -2.92 0.30
C LYS A 136 -24.13 -3.83 -0.04
N GLU A 137 -24.32 -4.11 -1.33
CA GLU A 137 -25.43 -4.90 -1.86
C GLU A 137 -24.97 -5.71 -3.05
N ARG A 138 -25.59 -6.86 -3.28
CA ARG A 138 -25.35 -7.71 -4.46
C ARG A 138 -26.71 -8.12 -5.03
N ILE A 139 -26.96 -7.77 -6.30
CA ILE A 139 -28.20 -8.12 -7.01
C ILE A 139 -27.82 -9.10 -8.14
N GLY A 140 -28.50 -10.25 -8.22
CA GLY A 140 -28.28 -11.23 -9.29
C GLY A 140 -27.01 -12.10 -9.16
N PHE A 141 -26.24 -11.98 -8.08
CA PHE A 141 -25.07 -12.82 -7.82
C PHE A 141 -25.37 -13.88 -6.76
N GLN A 142 -25.08 -15.15 -7.06
CA GLN A 142 -25.09 -16.21 -6.06
C GLN A 142 -24.00 -15.94 -5.01
N ARG A 143 -24.27 -16.23 -3.73
CA ARG A 143 -23.28 -16.13 -2.64
C ARG A 143 -22.09 -17.02 -2.98
N MET A 144 -20.98 -16.42 -3.40
CA MET A 144 -19.71 -17.15 -3.42
C MET A 144 -19.35 -17.56 -1.98
N PRO A 145 -18.87 -18.79 -1.75
CA PRO A 145 -18.30 -19.18 -0.46
C PRO A 145 -17.27 -18.14 -0.05
N ARG A 146 -17.32 -17.66 1.19
CA ARG A 146 -16.33 -16.71 1.68
C ARG A 146 -14.98 -17.45 1.72
N PRO A 147 -13.90 -16.89 1.13
CA PRO A 147 -12.59 -17.51 1.17
C PRO A 147 -11.93 -17.49 2.56
N VAL A 148 -12.53 -16.78 3.53
CA VAL A 148 -12.11 -16.77 4.93
C VAL A 148 -13.29 -17.30 5.75
N PRO A 149 -13.10 -18.31 6.62
CA PRO A 149 -14.13 -18.76 7.54
C PRO A 149 -14.65 -17.56 8.34
N ASP A 150 -15.97 -17.47 8.52
CA ASP A 150 -16.55 -16.43 9.37
C ASP A 150 -15.97 -16.61 10.79
N VAL A 151 -15.76 -15.53 11.54
CA VAL A 151 -15.39 -15.68 12.97
C VAL A 151 -16.46 -16.51 13.68
N LEU A 152 -17.71 -16.40 13.22
CA LEU A 152 -18.85 -17.21 13.65
C LEU A 152 -18.72 -18.71 13.34
N ASP A 153 -17.87 -19.13 12.40
CA ASP A 153 -17.59 -20.55 12.15
C ASP A 153 -16.68 -21.15 13.24
N PHE A 154 -15.92 -20.29 13.94
CA PHE A 154 -15.11 -20.67 15.10
C PHE A 154 -15.83 -20.49 16.45
N LEU A 155 -16.99 -19.82 16.47
CA LEU A 155 -17.77 -19.61 17.68
C LEU A 155 -18.68 -20.82 17.93
N THR A 156 -18.88 -21.16 19.19
CA THR A 156 -19.76 -22.26 19.64
C THR A 156 -21.15 -22.12 19.02
N THR A 157 -21.80 -23.26 18.79
CA THR A 157 -23.13 -23.37 18.15
C THR A 157 -24.18 -22.40 18.73
N GLU A 158 -24.09 -22.06 20.01
CA GLU A 158 -25.00 -21.12 20.68
C GLU A 158 -24.97 -19.70 20.10
N VAL A 159 -23.79 -19.17 19.77
CA VAL A 159 -23.67 -17.79 19.25
C VAL A 159 -24.22 -17.71 17.82
N ARG A 160 -24.06 -18.78 17.05
CA ARG A 160 -24.60 -18.92 15.70
C ARG A 160 -26.13 -18.92 15.72
N GLU A 161 -26.75 -19.74 16.56
CA GLU A 161 -28.22 -19.79 16.68
C GLU A 161 -28.81 -18.45 17.13
N ARG A 162 -28.17 -17.78 18.09
CA ARG A 162 -28.69 -16.52 18.64
C ARG A 162 -28.78 -15.43 17.56
N ARG A 163 -27.80 -15.38 16.65
CA ARG A 163 -27.79 -14.43 15.52
C ARG A 163 -28.82 -14.79 14.46
N GLU A 164 -29.00 -16.07 14.15
CA GLU A 164 -30.02 -16.52 13.20
C GLU A 164 -31.42 -16.16 13.70
N ARG A 165 -31.71 -16.35 15.00
CA ARG A 165 -32.97 -15.91 15.62
C ARG A 165 -33.18 -14.39 15.52
N ILE A 166 -32.13 -13.60 15.77
CA ILE A 166 -32.20 -12.12 15.67
C ILE A 166 -32.38 -11.66 14.20
N THR A 167 -31.73 -12.34 13.25
CA THR A 167 -31.80 -11.99 11.83
C THR A 167 -33.15 -12.39 11.24
N ALA A 168 -33.68 -13.56 11.60
CA ALA A 168 -35.03 -13.99 11.24
C ALA A 168 -36.10 -13.05 11.83
N ALA A 169 -35.92 -12.59 13.08
CA ALA A 169 -36.83 -11.62 13.71
C ALA A 169 -36.82 -10.25 12.99
N ARG A 170 -35.69 -9.84 12.40
CA ARG A 170 -35.59 -8.58 11.62
C ARG A 170 -36.14 -8.67 10.21
N LEU A 171 -36.21 -9.87 9.63
CA LEU A 171 -36.69 -10.10 8.27
C LEU A 171 -38.15 -10.58 8.21
N SER A 172 -38.81 -10.76 9.36
CA SER A 172 -40.25 -11.00 9.41
C SER A 172 -40.97 -9.77 8.86
N PRO A 173 -41.82 -9.91 7.82
CA PRO A 173 -42.62 -8.79 7.33
C PRO A 173 -43.48 -8.30 8.50
N ALA A 174 -43.46 -6.99 8.73
CA ALA A 174 -44.28 -6.34 9.73
C ALA A 174 -45.72 -6.87 9.59
N ARG A 175 -46.23 -7.53 10.65
CA ARG A 175 -47.65 -7.83 10.77
C ARG A 175 -48.39 -6.52 10.51
N SER A 176 -49.20 -6.52 9.46
CA SER A 176 -50.22 -5.53 9.18
C SER A 176 -50.95 -5.22 10.48
N VAL A 177 -50.67 -4.03 11.03
CA VAL A 177 -51.51 -3.43 12.06
C VAL A 177 -52.81 -3.08 11.34
N GLU A 178 -53.78 -3.99 11.41
CA GLU A 178 -55.17 -3.68 11.08
C GLU A 178 -55.61 -2.57 12.04
N MET A 179 -55.72 -1.34 11.53
CA MET A 179 -56.43 -0.27 12.24
C MET A 179 -57.93 -0.55 12.12
N PRO A 180 -58.69 -0.55 13.23
CA PRO A 180 -60.14 -0.59 13.14
C PRO A 180 -60.63 0.73 12.54
N VAL A 181 -61.23 0.64 11.36
CA VAL A 181 -61.95 1.74 10.73
C VAL A 181 -63.13 2.08 11.64
N ARG A 182 -63.05 3.24 12.30
CA ARG A 182 -64.13 3.80 13.10
C ARG A 182 -65.17 4.34 12.12
N ASP A 183 -66.27 3.63 11.98
CA ASP A 183 -67.43 4.07 11.21
C ASP A 183 -67.98 5.36 11.83
N SER A 184 -68.06 6.43 11.05
CA SER A 184 -68.67 7.70 11.45
C SER A 184 -69.92 7.94 10.61
N SER A 185 -71.01 7.30 11.02
CA SER A 185 -72.37 7.66 10.64
C SER A 185 -73.09 8.28 11.84
N ALA A 186 -73.15 9.61 11.86
CA ALA A 186 -74.20 10.45 12.47
C ALA A 186 -73.77 11.93 12.39
#